data_AF-A0A3S3S4A2-F1
#
_entry.id   AF-A0A3S3S4A2-F1
#
_cell.length_a   1.000
_cell.length_b   1.000
_cell.length_c   1.000
_cell.angle_alpha   90.00
_cell.angle_beta   90.00
_cell.angle_gamma   90.00
#
_symmetry.space_group_name_H-M   'P 1'
#
loop_
_entity.id
_entity.type
_entity.pdbx_description
1 polymer ?
#
loop_
_entity_poly.entity_id
_entity_poly.type
_entity_poly.pdbx_seq_one_letter_code
_entity_poly.pdbx_strand_id
1 'polypeptide(L)'
;MDLKEAITERLVYIDEYLSVAEVPVSQRATQAAVLFVQDWIIEIEGDDKTDFYVKPWFAVIHHHVSEWYREHYGPALDRNSSSTATGVILVRGVPVRLRCPLTAALLRRLARRSGCTFR
;
A
#
# COMPACT_ATOMS: atom_id res chain seq x y z
N MET A 1 8.81 10.15 26.43
CA MET A 1 8.54 9.40 25.20
C MET A 1 7.23 9.92 24.68
N ASP A 2 7.24 10.62 23.55
CA ASP A 2 6.02 11.13 22.95
C ASP A 2 5.26 9.99 22.24
N LEU A 3 3.93 10.09 22.16
CA LEU A 3 3.10 9.10 21.45
C LEU A 3 3.54 8.97 19.99
N LYS A 4 3.95 10.09 19.36
CA LYS A 4 4.45 10.13 17.98
C LYS A 4 5.74 9.33 17.81
N GLU A 5 6.69 9.46 18.73
CA GLU A 5 7.95 8.70 18.71
C GLU A 5 7.69 7.21 18.88
N ALA A 6 6.83 6.85 19.85
CA ALA A 6 6.46 5.47 20.08
C ALA A 6 5.86 4.83 18.82
N ILE A 7 4.91 5.52 18.16
CA ILE A 7 4.31 5.05 16.90
C ILE A 7 5.39 4.90 15.81
N THR A 8 6.24 5.91 15.64
CA THR A 8 7.26 5.96 14.59
C THR A 8 8.25 4.79 14.66
N GLU A 9 8.73 4.44 15.85
CA GLU A 9 9.62 3.30 16.04
C GLU A 9 8.99 1.97 15.62
N ARG A 10 7.70 1.77 15.91
CA ARG A 10 6.99 0.53 15.54
C ARG A 10 6.66 0.50 14.05
N LEU A 11 6.40 1.66 13.44
CA LEU A 11 6.03 1.76 12.02
C LEU A 11 7.12 1.23 11.09
N VAL A 12 8.39 1.32 11.46
CA VAL A 12 9.50 0.75 10.67
C VAL A 12 9.34 -0.76 10.50
N TYR A 13 9.04 -1.48 11.58
CA TYR A 13 8.84 -2.93 11.55
C TYR A 13 7.57 -3.33 10.80
N ILE A 14 6.51 -2.53 10.97
CA ILE A 14 5.23 -2.77 10.29
C ILE A 14 5.36 -2.53 8.78
N ASP A 15 6.06 -1.48 8.36
CA ASP A 15 6.30 -1.23 6.93
C ASP A 15 7.16 -2.31 6.30
N GLU A 16 8.20 -2.80 6.99
CA GLU A 16 8.99 -3.94 6.52
C GLU A 16 8.11 -5.18 6.31
N TYR A 17 7.26 -5.50 7.29
CA TYR A 17 6.30 -6.60 7.19
C TYR A 17 5.33 -6.42 6.01
N LEU A 18 4.74 -5.24 5.84
CA LEU A 18 3.83 -4.92 4.74
C LEU A 18 4.54 -4.92 3.38
N SER A 19 5.83 -4.59 3.35
CA SER A 19 6.67 -4.63 2.17
C SER A 19 6.93 -6.06 1.72
N VAL A 20 7.25 -6.96 2.65
CA VAL A 20 7.38 -8.41 2.38
C VAL A 20 6.06 -9.01 1.89
N ALA A 21 4.93 -8.53 2.40
CA ALA A 21 3.60 -8.93 1.95
C ALA A 21 3.16 -8.30 0.60
N GLU A 22 4.05 -7.56 -0.09
CA GLU A 22 3.81 -6.88 -1.36
C GLU A 22 2.58 -5.95 -1.34
N VAL A 23 2.23 -5.39 -0.18
CA VAL A 23 1.08 -4.49 -0.06
C VAL A 23 1.36 -3.20 -0.82
N PRO A 24 0.43 -2.69 -1.64
CA PRO A 24 0.59 -1.41 -2.32
C PRO A 24 0.77 -0.26 -1.34
N VAL A 25 1.73 0.64 -1.59
CA VAL A 25 2.05 1.80 -0.72
C VAL A 25 0.82 2.64 -0.38
N SER A 26 -0.13 2.77 -1.31
CA SER A 26 -1.41 3.48 -1.09
C SER A 26 -2.32 2.85 -0.03
N GLN A 27 -2.17 1.54 0.24
CA GLN A 27 -2.95 0.82 1.24
C GLN A 27 -2.18 0.59 2.55
N ARG A 28 -0.85 0.77 2.53
CA ARG A 28 0.02 0.51 3.69
C ARG A 28 -0.31 1.39 4.88
N ALA A 29 -0.61 2.67 4.68
CA ALA A 29 -0.93 3.58 5.78
C ALA A 29 -2.12 3.09 6.62
N THR A 30 -3.23 2.71 5.96
CA THR A 30 -4.42 2.21 6.66
C THR A 30 -4.18 0.84 7.27
N GLN A 31 -3.51 -0.08 6.55
CA GLN A 31 -3.21 -1.41 7.09
C GLN A 31 -2.24 -1.34 8.29
N ALA A 32 -1.24 -0.46 8.23
CA ALA A 32 -0.30 -0.26 9.33
C ALA A 32 -0.99 0.28 10.57
N ALA A 33 -1.93 1.23 10.41
CA ALA A 33 -2.72 1.73 11.53
C ALA A 33 -3.56 0.62 12.18
N VAL A 34 -4.16 -0.26 11.36
CA VAL A 34 -4.93 -1.41 11.87
C VAL A 34 -4.05 -2.40 12.63
N LEU A 35 -2.92 -2.80 12.05
CA LEU A 35 -1.97 -3.72 12.68
C LEU A 35 -1.41 -3.14 13.98
N PHE A 36 -1.12 -1.84 13.99
CA PHE A 36 -0.68 -1.15 15.20
C PHE A 36 -1.70 -1.26 16.33
N VAL A 37 -2.98 -1.01 16.05
CA VAL A 37 -4.05 -1.14 17.05
C VAL A 37 -4.28 -2.58 17.50
N GLN A 38 -4.20 -3.53 16.57
CA GLN A 38 -4.44 -4.94 16.89
C GLN A 38 -3.34 -5.51 17.77
N ASP A 39 -2.08 -5.31 17.38
CA ASP A 39 -0.94 -6.03 17.95
C ASP A 39 -0.24 -5.26 19.08
N TRP A 40 -0.31 -3.92 19.08
CA TRP A 40 0.51 -3.09 19.99
C TRP A 40 -0.28 -2.34 21.06
N ILE A 41 -1.58 -2.11 20.86
CA ILE A 41 -2.42 -1.52 21.90
C ILE A 41 -2.96 -2.66 22.76
N ILE A 42 -2.56 -2.76 24.02
CA ILE A 42 -3.01 -3.87 24.88
C ILE A 42 -4.39 -3.54 25.48
N GLU A 43 -4.54 -2.33 26.01
CA GLU A 43 -5.73 -1.85 26.68
C GLU A 43 -5.92 -0.35 26.41
N ILE A 44 -7.18 0.08 26.34
CA ILE A 44 -7.55 1.49 26.16
C ILE A 44 -8.37 1.89 27.39
N GLU A 45 -7.93 2.91 28.09
CA GLU A 45 -8.64 3.39 29.27
C GLU A 45 -9.94 4.09 28.83
N GLY A 46 -11.07 3.54 29.26
CA GLY A 46 -12.40 4.10 28.97
C GLY A 46 -13.06 3.65 27.67
N ASP A 47 -12.46 2.72 26.92
CA ASP A 47 -13.06 2.20 25.69
C ASP A 47 -12.56 0.79 25.33
N ASP A 48 -13.26 0.11 24.42
CA ASP A 48 -12.87 -1.23 23.95
C ASP A 48 -12.27 -1.22 22.54
N LYS A 49 -11.72 -2.36 22.11
CA LYS A 49 -11.27 -2.57 20.71
C LYS A 49 -12.43 -2.91 19.76
N THR A 50 -13.68 -2.84 20.19
CA THR A 50 -14.82 -3.19 19.36
C THR A 50 -15.09 -2.04 18.39
N ASP A 51 -15.14 -2.30 17.09
CA ASP A 51 -15.33 -1.27 16.04
C ASP A 51 -14.41 -0.05 16.17
N PHE A 52 -13.11 -0.27 16.46
CA PHE A 52 -12.14 0.82 16.63
C PHE A 52 -12.06 1.78 15.43
N TYR A 53 -12.44 1.35 14.23
CA TYR A 53 -12.45 2.17 13.00
C TYR A 53 -13.29 3.45 13.09
N VAL A 54 -14.36 3.45 13.89
CA VAL A 54 -15.25 4.61 14.05
C VAL A 54 -14.87 5.50 15.24
N LYS A 55 -13.85 5.12 16.00
CA LYS A 55 -13.53 5.79 17.26
C LYS A 55 -12.64 7.02 17.05
N PRO A 56 -12.86 8.11 17.81
CA PRO A 56 -12.07 9.34 17.65
C PRO A 56 -10.57 9.14 17.91
N TRP A 57 -10.22 8.28 18.86
CA TRP A 57 -8.81 7.99 19.17
C TRP A 57 -8.10 7.27 18.02
N PHE A 58 -8.81 6.43 17.26
CA PHE A 58 -8.24 5.77 16.08
C PHE A 58 -7.92 6.79 14.98
N ALA A 59 -8.75 7.82 14.81
CA ALA A 59 -8.49 8.89 13.85
C ALA A 59 -7.17 9.62 14.14
N VAL A 60 -6.83 9.82 15.42
CA VAL A 60 -5.55 10.43 15.85
C VAL A 60 -4.37 9.52 15.49
N ILE A 61 -4.47 8.22 15.76
CA ILE A 61 -3.42 7.25 15.40
C ILE A 61 -3.25 7.20 13.89
N HIS A 62 -4.35 7.04 13.15
CA HIS A 62 -4.33 6.98 11.70
C HIS A 62 -3.73 8.26 11.09
N HIS A 63 -4.00 9.42 11.69
CA HIS A 63 -3.39 10.68 11.28
C HIS A 63 -1.87 10.65 11.39
N HIS A 64 -1.32 10.27 12.55
CA HIS A 64 0.13 10.18 12.75
C HIS A 64 0.80 9.13 11.87
N VAL A 65 0.14 7.98 11.68
CA VAL A 65 0.63 6.94 10.75
C VAL A 65 0.66 7.48 9.32
N SER A 66 -0.42 8.14 8.89
CA SER A 66 -0.49 8.72 7.54
C SER A 66 0.53 9.84 7.32
N GLU A 67 0.76 10.67 8.34
CA GLU A 67 1.80 11.72 8.33
C GLU A 67 3.18 11.09 8.15
N TRP A 68 3.50 10.04 8.90
CA TRP A 68 4.77 9.32 8.77
C TRP A 68 4.95 8.72 7.37
N TYR A 69 3.94 8.05 6.83
CA TYR A 69 3.99 7.50 5.46
C TYR A 69 4.13 8.61 4.41
N ARG A 70 3.52 9.77 4.63
CA ARG A 70 3.65 10.93 3.75
C ARG A 70 5.06 11.53 3.80
N GLU A 71 5.66 11.62 4.99
CA GLU A 71 7.05 12.07 5.13
C GLU A 71 8.04 11.09 4.51
N HIS A 72 7.78 9.78 4.66
CA HIS A 72 8.68 8.72 4.19
C HIS A 72 8.60 8.48 2.67
N TYR A 73 7.40 8.38 2.12
CA TYR A 73 7.17 8.05 0.70
C TYR A 73 6.86 9.26 -0.17
N GLY A 74 6.48 10.39 0.43
CA GLY A 74 6.21 11.64 -0.29
C GLY A 74 5.15 11.47 -1.40
N PRO A 75 5.37 12.04 -2.60
CA PRO A 75 4.42 11.97 -3.72
C PRO A 75 4.14 10.55 -4.22
N ALA A 76 4.91 9.54 -3.81
CA ALA A 76 4.67 8.15 -4.17
C ALA A 76 3.41 7.59 -3.49
N LEU A 77 2.98 8.18 -2.37
CA LEU A 77 1.73 7.84 -1.69
C LEU A 77 0.49 8.22 -2.53
N ASP A 78 0.56 9.36 -3.22
CA ASP A 78 -0.53 9.92 -4.04
C ASP A 78 -0.60 9.35 -5.46
N ARG A 79 0.37 8.51 -5.86
CA ARG A 79 0.32 7.86 -7.17
C ARG A 79 -0.76 6.80 -7.18
N ASN A 80 -1.95 7.21 -7.65
CA ASN A 80 -3.04 6.33 -8.02
C ASN A 80 -2.51 5.11 -8.80
N SER A 81 -2.98 3.95 -8.38
CA SER A 81 -2.65 2.60 -8.86
C SER A 81 -3.10 2.32 -10.30
N SER A 82 -3.25 3.33 -11.17
CA SER A 82 -3.39 3.12 -12.61
C SER A 82 -2.01 2.83 -13.20
N SER A 83 -1.47 1.69 -12.84
CA SER A 83 -0.11 1.25 -13.14
C SER A 83 0.00 0.77 -14.60
N THR A 84 -0.32 1.61 -15.58
CA THR A 84 -0.09 1.27 -17.00
C THR A 84 1.32 1.66 -17.40
N ALA A 85 2.19 0.67 -17.62
CA ALA A 85 3.45 0.85 -18.31
C ALA A 85 3.19 1.02 -19.81
N THR A 86 3.68 2.10 -20.40
CA THR A 86 3.61 2.31 -21.86
C THR A 86 4.94 1.88 -22.48
N GLY A 87 4.91 0.84 -23.30
CA GLY A 87 6.05 0.37 -24.08
C GLY A 87 5.83 0.57 -25.57
N VAL A 88 6.90 0.50 -26.36
CA VAL A 88 6.83 0.46 -27.82
C VAL A 88 7.46 -0.86 -28.25
N ILE A 89 6.71 -1.66 -29.01
CA ILE A 89 7.21 -2.89 -29.62
C ILE A 89 7.28 -2.71 -31.14
N LEU A 90 8.33 -3.24 -31.76
CA LEU A 90 8.46 -3.21 -33.21
C LEU A 90 7.84 -4.48 -33.79
N VAL A 91 6.67 -4.36 -34.41
CA VAL A 91 6.05 -5.47 -35.15
C VAL A 91 6.36 -5.23 -36.63
N ARG A 92 7.19 -6.10 -37.22
CA ARG A 92 7.64 -6.01 -38.63
C ARG A 92 8.28 -4.64 -38.97
N GLY A 93 9.06 -4.09 -38.05
CA GLY A 93 9.73 -2.80 -38.22
C GLY A 93 8.85 -1.57 -38.01
N VAL A 94 7.56 -1.75 -37.68
CA VAL A 94 6.64 -0.65 -37.37
C VAL A 94 6.52 -0.50 -35.85
N PRO A 95 6.79 0.69 -35.28
CA PRO A 95 6.65 0.93 -33.85
C PRO A 95 5.17 0.96 -33.46
N VAL A 96 4.75 -0.03 -32.67
CA VAL A 96 3.41 -0.12 -32.10
C VAL A 96 3.46 0.20 -30.62
N ARG A 97 2.68 1.21 -30.22
CA ARG A 97 2.55 1.61 -28.81
C ARG A 97 1.66 0.62 -28.07
N LEU A 98 2.20 0.05 -27.01
CA LEU A 98 1.55 -0.94 -26.15
C LEU A 98 1.36 -0.36 -24.75
N ARG A 99 0.14 -0.44 -24.21
CA ARG A 99 -0.17 -0.06 -22.83
C ARG A 99 -0.39 -1.34 -22.02
N CYS A 100 0.54 -1.67 -21.14
CA CYS A 100 0.49 -2.83 -20.28
C CYS A 100 0.10 -2.42 -18.85
N PRO A 101 -1.00 -2.94 -18.28
CA PRO A 101 -1.25 -2.83 -16.85
C PRO A 101 -0.23 -3.68 -16.07
N LEU A 102 0.44 -3.08 -15.09
CA LEU A 102 1.51 -3.66 -14.27
C LEU A 102 0.97 -4.63 -13.21
N THR A 103 -0.35 -4.79 -13.08
CA THR A 103 -0.94 -5.80 -12.20
C THR A 103 -0.77 -7.19 -12.84
N ALA A 104 0.15 -7.99 -12.29
CA ALA A 104 0.47 -9.36 -12.74
C ALA A 104 -0.77 -10.28 -12.85
N ALA A 105 -1.80 -10.02 -12.05
CA ALA A 105 -3.08 -10.75 -12.09
C ALA A 105 -3.85 -10.57 -13.41
N LEU A 106 -3.76 -9.38 -14.05
CA LEU A 106 -4.45 -9.11 -15.31
C LEU A 106 -3.69 -9.66 -16.52
N LEU A 107 -2.35 -9.68 -16.43
CA LEU A 107 -1.47 -10.16 -17.49
C LEU A 107 -1.65 -11.66 -17.74
N ARG A 108 -1.83 -12.46 -16.68
CA ARG A 108 -2.23 -13.88 -16.79
C ARG A 108 -3.59 -14.09 -17.43
N ARG A 109 -4.54 -13.18 -17.22
CA ARG A 109 -5.90 -13.25 -17.80
C ARG A 109 -5.91 -12.86 -19.29
N LEU A 110 -5.11 -11.86 -19.66
CA LEU A 110 -4.97 -11.41 -21.05
C LEU A 110 -4.13 -12.37 -21.91
N ALA A 111 -3.07 -12.98 -21.36
CA ALA A 111 -2.26 -13.97 -22.07
C ALA A 111 -3.10 -15.19 -22.54
N ARG A 112 -4.12 -15.59 -21.76
CA ARG A 112 -5.05 -16.67 -22.15
C ARG A 112 -5.99 -16.30 -23.30
N ARG A 113 -6.28 -15.02 -23.52
CA ARG A 113 -7.15 -14.54 -24.62
C ARG A 113 -6.38 -14.27 -25.90
N SER A 114 -5.10 -13.90 -25.82
CA SER A 114 -4.34 -13.41 -26.97
C SER A 114 -3.37 -14.43 -27.57
N GLY A 115 -3.21 -15.63 -26.99
CA GLY A 115 -2.30 -16.66 -27.52
C GLY A 115 -0.81 -16.26 -27.53
N CYS A 116 -0.44 -15.17 -26.86
CA CYS A 116 0.95 -14.72 -26.77
C CYS A 116 1.68 -15.46 -25.65
N THR A 117 2.43 -16.49 -26.00
CA THR A 117 3.54 -17.00 -25.19
C THR A 117 4.77 -16.12 -25.42
N PHE A 118 5.22 -15.43 -24.37
CA PHE A 118 6.55 -14.83 -24.35
C PHE A 118 7.56 -15.96 -24.09
N ARG A 119 8.44 -16.23 -25.05
CA ARG A 119 9.56 -17.17 -24.91
C ARG A 119 10.83 -16.37 -24.63
#